data_AF-A0A8S1L4Q6-F1
#
_entry.id   AF-A0A8S1L4Q6-F1
#
_cell.length_a   1.000
_cell.length_b   1.000
_cell.length_c   1.000
_cell.angle_alpha   90.00
_cell.angle_beta   90.00
_cell.angle_gamma   90.00
#
_symmetry.space_group_name_H-M   'P 1'
#
loop_
_entity.id
_entity.type
_entity.pdbx_description
1 polymer ?
#
loop_
_entity_poly.entity_id
_entity_poly.type
_entity_poly.pdbx_seq_one_letter_code
_entity_poly.pdbx_strand_id
1 'polypeptide(L)'
;MPCLAISVVIMTVVVIKSIKATQECYSAAAAESEQALNAIKTVKMLYGEDFECEKYSRQLIVAANTTVKYSLFSGMALGSIFTFMIWTYALGFYYGAKLISDQLINSNTGMIYTVGDVMTGFFDILMGSFSIGQAGSCYQHLQKEKQLEHRSFSLQIVFQKY
;
A
#
# COMPACT_ATOMS: atom_id res chain seq x y z
N MET A 1 -1.23 -19.91 2.55
CA MET A 1 -0.95 -18.74 1.69
C MET A 1 -2.16 -18.01 1.10
N PRO A 2 -3.30 -18.64 0.72
CA PRO A 2 -4.42 -17.88 0.15
C PRO A 2 -5.10 -16.92 1.15
N CYS A 3 -5.17 -17.28 2.43
CA CYS A 3 -5.71 -16.40 3.48
C CYS A 3 -4.88 -15.11 3.66
N LEU A 4 -3.54 -15.23 3.64
CA LEU A 4 -2.63 -14.08 3.72
C LEU A 4 -2.79 -13.18 2.48
N ALA A 5 -2.84 -13.77 1.28
CA ALA A 5 -3.04 -13.00 0.05
C ALA A 5 -4.35 -12.19 0.07
N ILE A 6 -5.46 -12.80 0.51
CA ILE A 6 -6.75 -12.13 0.65
C ILE A 6 -6.66 -10.99 1.67
N SER A 7 -6.00 -11.22 2.81
CA SER A 7 -5.83 -10.18 3.84
C SER A 7 -5.02 -8.98 3.34
N VAL A 8 -3.97 -9.23 2.54
CA VAL A 8 -3.13 -8.18 1.95
C VAL A 8 -3.90 -7.37 0.92
N VAL A 9 -4.74 -8.02 0.09
CA VAL A 9 -5.59 -7.32 -0.89
C VAL A 9 -6.59 -6.40 -0.17
N ILE A 10 -7.28 -6.90 0.85
CA ILE A 10 -8.24 -6.12 1.64
C ILE A 10 -7.53 -4.93 2.30
N MET A 11 -6.37 -5.17 2.92
CA MET A 11 -5.58 -4.11 3.57
C MET A 11 -5.14 -3.06 2.56
N THR A 12 -4.65 -3.47 1.40
CA THR A 12 -4.22 -2.56 0.32
C THR A 12 -5.37 -1.66 -0.13
N VAL A 13 -6.57 -2.23 -0.33
CA VAL A 13 -7.76 -1.45 -0.70
C VAL A 13 -8.14 -0.45 0.40
N VAL A 14 -8.08 -0.85 1.67
CA VAL A 14 -8.42 0.06 2.77
C VAL A 14 -7.37 1.15 2.94
N VAL A 15 -6.08 0.85 2.80
CA VAL A 15 -5.00 1.84 2.85
C VAL A 15 -5.15 2.84 1.71
N ILE A 16 -5.40 2.38 0.47
CA ILE A 16 -5.63 3.28 -0.68
C ILE A 16 -6.85 4.17 -0.43
N LYS A 17 -7.95 3.61 0.09
CA LYS A 17 -9.16 4.37 0.41
C LYS A 17 -8.90 5.42 1.50
N SER A 18 -8.11 5.06 2.51
CA SER A 18 -7.71 5.95 3.60
C SER A 18 -6.87 7.11 3.08
N ILE A 19 -5.87 6.82 2.23
CA ILE A 19 -5.02 7.82 1.60
C ILE A 19 -5.85 8.79 0.74
N LYS A 20 -6.79 8.27 -0.06
CA LYS A 20 -7.68 9.10 -0.88
C LYS A 20 -8.53 10.03 -0.03
N ALA A 21 -9.19 9.50 1.00
CA ALA A 21 -10.02 10.30 1.89
C ALA A 21 -9.22 11.40 2.60
N THR A 22 -8.01 11.08 3.10
CA THR A 22 -7.12 12.10 3.69
C THR A 22 -6.68 13.12 2.64
N GLN A 23 -6.33 12.68 1.44
CA GLN A 23 -5.88 13.55 0.35
C GLN A 23 -6.98 14.52 -0.08
N GLU A 24 -8.24 14.09 -0.13
CA GLU A 24 -9.38 14.94 -0.47
C GLU A 24 -9.59 16.05 0.58
N CYS A 25 -9.54 15.71 1.88
CA CYS A 25 -9.62 16.70 2.96
C CYS A 25 -8.46 17.71 2.89
N TYR A 26 -7.23 17.24 2.65
CA TYR A 26 -6.07 18.12 2.50
C TYR A 26 -6.15 19.00 1.24
N SER A 27 -6.63 18.45 0.12
CA SER A 27 -6.78 19.21 -1.13
C SER A 27 -7.82 20.32 -1.00
N ALA A 28 -8.92 20.07 -0.28
CA ALA A 28 -9.93 21.09 -0.01
C ALA A 28 -9.36 22.26 0.83
N ALA A 29 -8.57 21.95 1.87
CA ALA A 29 -7.92 22.98 2.68
C ALA A 29 -6.83 23.75 1.91
N ALA A 30 -6.08 23.06 1.04
CA ALA A 30 -5.12 23.70 0.15
C ALA A 30 -5.81 24.68 -0.82
N ALA A 31 -6.91 24.28 -1.44
CA ALA A 31 -7.66 25.13 -2.37
C ALA A 31 -8.21 26.40 -1.69
N GLU A 32 -8.72 26.29 -0.46
CA GLU A 32 -9.17 27.44 0.33
C GLU A 32 -8.01 28.39 0.64
N SER A 33 -6.87 27.86 1.10
CA SER A 33 -5.67 28.68 1.36
C SER A 33 -5.14 29.37 0.10
N GLU A 34 -5.25 28.72 -1.05
CA GLU A 34 -4.84 29.26 -2.35
C GLU A 34 -5.74 30.44 -2.76
N GLN A 35 -7.04 30.38 -2.47
CA GLN A 35 -7.95 31.51 -2.68
C GLN A 35 -7.60 32.71 -1.79
N ALA A 36 -7.36 32.47 -0.50
CA ALA A 36 -6.96 33.53 0.43
C ALA A 36 -5.62 34.17 0.05
N LEU A 37 -4.63 33.37 -0.38
CA LEU A 37 -3.32 33.86 -0.84
C LEU A 37 -3.42 34.65 -2.16
N ASN A 38 -4.23 34.19 -3.12
CA ASN A 38 -4.48 34.93 -4.35
C ASN A 38 -5.16 36.29 -4.09
N ALA A 39 -5.98 36.39 -3.03
CA ALA A 39 -6.69 37.60 -2.62
C ALA A 39 -6.01 38.38 -1.49
N ILE A 40 -4.71 38.19 -1.25
CA ILE A 40 -4.00 38.73 -0.06
C ILE A 40 -4.14 40.24 0.14
N LYS A 41 -4.19 41.02 -0.96
CA LYS A 41 -4.39 42.48 -0.90
C LYS A 41 -5.77 42.83 -0.32
N THR A 42 -6.79 42.07 -0.70
CA THR A 42 -8.18 42.26 -0.24
C THR A 42 -8.34 41.84 1.22
N VAL A 43 -7.76 40.71 1.62
CA VAL A 43 -7.76 40.25 3.02
C VAL A 43 -7.12 41.30 3.93
N LYS A 44 -5.99 41.86 3.52
CA LYS A 44 -5.29 42.92 4.27
C LYS A 44 -6.07 44.22 4.33
N MET A 45 -6.76 44.61 3.25
CA MET A 45 -7.59 45.82 3.23
C MET A 45 -8.83 45.72 4.14
N LEU A 46 -9.34 44.51 4.36
CA LEU A 46 -10.50 44.24 5.21
C LEU A 46 -10.15 43.91 6.67
N TYR A 47 -8.85 43.89 7.04
CA TYR A 47 -8.39 43.36 8.34
C TYR A 47 -8.92 41.94 8.63
N GLY A 48 -9.07 41.12 7.57
CA GLY A 48 -9.69 39.79 7.63
C GLY A 48 -8.72 38.63 7.90
N GLU A 49 -7.47 38.93 8.31
CA GLU A 49 -6.42 37.93 8.50
C GLU A 49 -6.81 36.89 9.57
N ASP A 50 -7.38 37.32 10.70
CA ASP A 50 -7.80 36.42 11.78
C ASP A 50 -8.93 35.46 11.35
N PHE A 51 -9.87 35.93 10.53
CA PHE A 51 -10.99 35.13 10.03
C PHE A 51 -10.52 34.00 9.12
N GLU A 52 -9.61 34.28 8.18
CA GLU A 52 -9.04 33.26 7.30
C GLU A 52 -8.15 32.28 8.09
N CYS A 53 -7.44 32.76 9.11
CA CYS A 53 -6.61 31.91 9.97
C CYS A 53 -7.46 30.94 10.81
N GLU A 54 -8.58 31.41 11.37
CA GLU A 54 -9.53 30.56 12.11
C GLU A 54 -10.17 29.50 11.19
N LYS A 55 -10.57 29.92 9.97
CA LYS A 55 -11.15 29.03 8.96
C LYS A 55 -10.18 27.92 8.56
N TYR A 56 -8.91 28.26 8.30
CA TYR A 56 -7.86 27.30 7.99
C TYR A 56 -7.61 26.31 9.14
N SER A 57 -7.52 26.82 10.38
CA SER A 57 -7.34 26.00 11.59
C SER A 57 -8.46 24.97 11.76
N ARG A 58 -9.72 25.37 11.56
CA ARG A 58 -10.88 24.47 11.64
C ARG A 58 -10.78 23.32 10.64
N GLN A 59 -10.39 23.59 9.39
CA GLN A 59 -10.26 22.55 8.36
C GLN A 59 -9.09 21.60 8.67
N LEU A 60 -7.98 22.12 9.20
CA LEU A 60 -6.83 21.33 9.62
C LEU A 60 -7.15 20.36 10.75
N ILE A 61 -7.94 20.79 11.74
CA ILE A 61 -8.37 19.92 12.85
C ILE A 61 -9.20 18.74 12.33
N VAL A 62 -10.07 18.96 11.35
CA VAL A 62 -10.86 17.90 10.72
C VAL A 62 -9.97 16.92 9.95
N ALA A 63 -9.01 17.42 9.17
CA ALA A 63 -8.04 16.58 8.45
C ALA A 63 -7.15 15.76 9.41
N ALA A 64 -6.69 16.37 10.50
CA ALA A 64 -5.88 15.72 11.52
C ALA A 64 -6.65 14.58 12.22
N ASN A 65 -7.87 14.85 12.69
CA ASN A 65 -8.71 13.83 13.34
C ASN A 65 -9.03 12.67 12.40
N THR A 66 -9.25 12.96 11.12
CA THR A 66 -9.50 11.95 10.09
C THR A 66 -8.27 11.07 9.87
N THR A 67 -7.09 11.69 9.77
CA THR A 67 -5.80 10.98 9.64
C THR A 67 -5.50 10.10 10.86
N VAL A 68 -5.77 10.57 12.09
CA VAL A 68 -5.58 9.78 13.31
C VAL A 68 -6.46 8.53 13.30
N LYS A 69 -7.73 8.64 12.90
CA LYS A 69 -8.64 7.49 12.82
C LYS A 69 -8.17 6.47 11.78
N TYR A 70 -7.76 6.93 10.60
CA TYR A 70 -7.28 6.05 9.53
C TYR A 70 -5.92 5.42 9.83
N SER A 71 -5.02 6.14 10.49
CA SER A 71 -3.70 5.61 10.87
C SER A 71 -3.79 4.51 11.93
N LEU A 72 -4.70 4.63 12.90
CA LEU A 72 -4.99 3.55 13.85
C LEU A 72 -5.53 2.31 13.13
N PHE A 73 -6.49 2.48 12.22
CA PHE A 73 -7.03 1.36 11.44
C PHE A 73 -5.95 0.69 10.57
N SER A 74 -5.13 1.48 9.89
CA SER A 74 -4.02 0.99 9.07
C SER A 74 -2.97 0.25 9.91
N GLY A 75 -2.63 0.77 11.09
CA GLY A 75 -1.70 0.14 12.04
C GLY A 75 -2.21 -1.20 12.54
N MET A 76 -3.50 -1.30 12.91
CA MET A 76 -4.12 -2.57 13.31
C MET A 76 -4.11 -3.58 12.17
N ALA A 77 -4.38 -3.14 10.94
CA ALA A 77 -4.34 -4.01 9.77
C ALA A 77 -2.92 -4.56 9.53
N LEU A 78 -1.90 -3.70 9.62
CA LEU A 78 -0.51 -4.11 9.45
C LEU A 78 -0.07 -5.11 10.54
N GLY A 79 -0.39 -4.82 11.80
CA GLY A 79 -0.11 -5.73 12.92
C GLY A 79 -0.77 -7.10 12.77
N SER A 80 -2.00 -7.14 12.24
CA SER A 80 -2.70 -8.39 11.96
C SER A 80 -1.96 -9.25 10.93
N ILE A 81 -1.44 -8.64 9.86
CA ILE A 81 -0.69 -9.33 8.80
C ILE A 81 0.57 -9.98 9.36
N PHE A 82 1.36 -9.23 10.14
CA PHE A 82 2.57 -9.77 10.77
C PHE A 82 2.26 -10.92 11.73
N THR A 83 1.17 -10.82 12.49
CA THR A 83 0.74 -11.89 13.40
C THR A 83 0.41 -13.17 12.64
N PHE A 84 -0.40 -13.07 11.58
CA PHE A 84 -0.75 -14.23 10.76
C PHE A 84 0.46 -14.81 9.99
N MET A 85 1.41 -13.96 9.61
CA MET A 85 2.65 -14.39 8.96
C MET A 85 3.47 -15.30 9.88
N ILE A 86 3.75 -14.84 11.11
CA ILE A 86 4.51 -15.61 12.10
C ILE A 86 3.77 -16.90 12.48
N TRP A 87 2.45 -16.84 12.63
CA TRP A 87 1.62 -18.03 12.87
C TRP A 87 1.73 -19.07 11.75
N THR A 88 1.71 -18.62 10.49
CA THR A 88 1.82 -19.54 9.35
C THR A 88 3.20 -20.18 9.28
N TYR A 89 4.26 -19.44 9.62
CA TYR A 89 5.61 -20.01 9.72
C TYR A 89 5.71 -21.03 10.87
N ALA A 90 5.15 -20.72 12.04
CA ALA A 90 5.12 -21.64 13.16
C ALA A 90 4.39 -22.95 12.81
N LEU A 91 3.23 -22.87 12.15
CA LEU A 91 2.47 -24.04 11.70
C LEU A 91 3.22 -24.84 10.62
N GLY A 92 3.89 -24.15 9.68
CA GLY A 92 4.72 -24.78 8.66
C GLY A 92 5.86 -25.60 9.26
N PHE A 93 6.57 -25.04 10.24
CA PHE A 93 7.64 -25.76 10.94
C PHE A 93 7.12 -26.87 11.83
N TYR A 94 5.98 -26.69 12.51
CA TYR A 94 5.34 -27.74 13.29
C TYR A 94 4.98 -28.94 12.40
N TYR A 95 4.38 -28.69 11.24
CA TYR A 95 4.04 -29.75 10.29
C TYR A 95 5.31 -30.40 9.71
N GLY A 96 6.33 -29.61 9.35
CA GLY A 96 7.62 -30.11 8.90
C GLY A 96 8.30 -31.02 9.93
N ALA A 97 8.27 -30.64 11.21
CA ALA A 97 8.79 -31.46 12.31
C ALA A 97 8.02 -32.78 12.46
N LYS A 98 6.69 -32.74 12.31
CA LYS A 98 5.85 -33.95 12.33
C LYS A 98 6.20 -34.91 11.19
N LEU A 99 6.42 -34.41 9.97
CA LEU A 99 6.81 -35.24 8.82
C LEU A 99 8.11 -36.00 9.05
N ILE A 100 9.07 -35.35 9.70
CA ILE A 100 10.36 -35.96 10.07
C ILE A 100 10.15 -37.01 11.17
N SER A 101 9.32 -36.70 12.17
CA SER A 101 9.02 -37.62 13.28
C SER A 101 8.28 -38.88 12.84
N ASP A 102 7.35 -38.74 11.89
CA ASP A 102 6.55 -39.86 11.36
C ASP A 102 7.34 -40.69 10.32
N GLN A 103 8.61 -40.35 10.06
CA GLN A 103 9.50 -40.99 9.08
C GLN A 103 8.85 -41.19 7.70
N LEU A 104 8.03 -40.22 7.27
CA LEU A 104 7.39 -40.31 5.96
C LEU A 104 8.44 -40.27 4.84
N ILE A 105 8.18 -41.04 3.78
CA ILE A 105 9.02 -41.04 2.57
C ILE A 105 8.65 -39.82 1.73
N ASN A 106 9.66 -39.01 1.40
CA ASN A 106 9.55 -37.87 0.52
C ASN A 106 9.37 -38.36 -0.93
N SER A 107 8.24 -37.99 -1.55
CA SER A 107 7.93 -38.38 -2.93
C SER A 107 8.88 -37.76 -3.98
N ASN A 108 9.60 -36.68 -3.65
CA ASN A 108 10.57 -36.06 -4.57
C ASN A 108 11.93 -36.77 -4.60
N THR A 109 12.37 -37.34 -3.47
CA THR A 109 13.71 -37.93 -3.30
C THR A 109 13.68 -39.44 -3.10
N GLY A 110 12.53 -40.03 -2.78
CA GLY A 110 12.40 -41.47 -2.47
C GLY A 110 13.02 -41.88 -1.13
N MET A 111 13.43 -40.92 -0.30
CA MET A 111 14.06 -41.12 1.02
C MET A 111 13.20 -40.52 2.14
N ILE A 112 13.48 -40.87 3.39
CA ILE A 112 12.78 -40.30 4.57
C ILE A 112 13.00 -38.78 4.63
N TYR A 113 11.94 -38.02 4.93
CA TYR A 113 12.03 -36.57 5.12
C TYR A 113 13.14 -36.20 6.11
N THR A 114 14.13 -35.47 5.63
CA THR A 114 15.20 -34.90 6.46
C THR A 114 14.92 -33.42 6.74
N VAL A 115 15.53 -32.87 7.79
CA VAL A 115 15.46 -31.42 8.12
C VAL A 115 15.81 -30.55 6.90
N GLY A 116 16.80 -30.98 6.09
CA GLY A 116 17.22 -30.29 4.87
C GLY A 116 16.12 -30.16 3.81
N ASP A 117 15.26 -31.16 3.65
CA ASP A 117 14.16 -31.14 2.67
C ASP A 117 13.09 -30.12 3.07
N VAL A 118 12.78 -30.07 4.38
CA VAL A 118 11.82 -29.11 4.93
C VAL A 118 12.34 -27.68 4.83
N MET A 119 13.63 -27.46 5.12
CA MET A 119 14.25 -26.14 4.97
C MET A 119 14.29 -25.69 3.51
N THR A 120 14.69 -26.57 2.59
CA THR A 120 14.73 -26.26 1.16
C THR A 120 13.34 -25.86 0.65
N GLY A 121 12.31 -26.65 0.96
CA GLY A 121 10.93 -26.32 0.57
C GLY A 121 10.44 -24.99 1.17
N PHE A 122 10.83 -24.67 2.40
CA PHE A 122 10.50 -23.37 3.01
C PHE A 122 11.17 -22.20 2.28
N PHE A 123 12.47 -22.30 2.00
CA PHE A 123 13.22 -21.25 1.30
C PHE A 123 12.79 -21.09 -0.15
N ASP A 124 12.44 -22.17 -0.85
CA ASP A 124 11.92 -22.11 -2.22
C ASP A 124 10.62 -21.30 -2.29
N ILE A 125 9.69 -21.56 -1.38
CA ILE A 125 8.41 -20.83 -1.31
C ILE A 125 8.65 -19.35 -0.94
N LEU A 126 9.59 -19.08 -0.03
CA LEU A 126 9.93 -17.72 0.41
C LEU A 126 10.55 -16.91 -0.74
N MET A 127 11.54 -17.48 -1.43
CA MET A 127 12.19 -16.86 -2.59
C MET A 127 11.22 -16.67 -3.76
N GLY A 128 10.37 -17.67 -4.03
CA GLY A 128 9.32 -17.58 -5.05
C GLY A 128 8.34 -16.44 -4.76
N SER A 129 7.89 -16.32 -3.51
CA SER A 129 6.99 -15.24 -3.09
C SER A 129 7.63 -13.86 -3.18
N PHE A 130 8.89 -13.74 -2.77
CA PHE A 130 9.65 -12.49 -2.86
C PHE A 130 9.86 -12.03 -4.31
N SER A 131 10.13 -12.99 -5.21
CA SER A 131 10.28 -12.72 -6.65
C SER A 131 9.01 -12.14 -7.26
N ILE A 132 7.83 -12.69 -6.91
CA ILE A 132 6.53 -12.17 -7.35
C ILE A 132 6.29 -10.76 -6.79
N GLY A 133 6.63 -10.52 -5.52
CA GLY A 133 6.49 -9.20 -4.90
C GLY A 133 7.27 -8.10 -5.62
N GLN A 134 8.51 -8.40 -6.02
CA GLN A 134 9.35 -7.45 -6.76
C GLN A 134 8.94 -7.28 -8.23
N ALA A 135 8.34 -8.29 -8.86
CA ALA A 135 7.85 -8.19 -10.24
C ALA A 135 6.81 -7.06 -10.41
N GLY A 136 6.07 -6.72 -9.35
CA GLY A 136 5.08 -5.64 -9.37
C GLY A 136 5.67 -4.26 -9.71
N SER A 137 6.86 -3.92 -9.21
CA SER A 137 7.47 -2.60 -9.46
C SER A 137 7.93 -2.43 -10.91
N CYS A 138 8.45 -3.50 -11.50
CA CYS A 138 8.80 -3.55 -12.93
C CYS A 138 7.55 -3.35 -13.80
N TYR A 139 6.45 -4.03 -13.44
CA TYR A 139 5.18 -3.90 -14.16
C TYR A 139 4.62 -2.46 -14.11
N GLN A 140 4.72 -1.78 -12.96
CA GLN A 140 4.29 -0.39 -12.82
C GLN A 140 5.09 0.58 -13.71
N HIS A 141 6.41 0.39 -13.84
CA HIS A 141 7.23 1.21 -14.72
C HIS A 141 6.82 1.04 -16.20
N LEU A 142 6.68 -0.19 -16.66
CA LEU A 142 6.25 -0.49 -18.03
C LEU A 142 4.85 0.05 -18.33
N GLN A 143 3.94 0.00 -17.35
CA GLN A 143 2.62 0.62 -17.50
C GLN A 143 2.71 2.13 -17.66
N LYS A 144 3.54 2.79 -16.84
CA LYS A 144 3.73 4.24 -16.92
C LYS A 144 4.35 4.68 -18.25
N GLU A 145 5.34 3.95 -18.76
CA GLU A 145 5.95 4.21 -20.07
C GLU A 145 4.93 4.11 -21.20
N LYS A 146 4.15 3.02 -21.26
CA LYS A 146 3.08 2.88 -22.27
C LYS A 146 2.08 4.04 -22.24
N GLN A 147 1.69 4.50 -21.05
CA GLN A 147 0.77 5.63 -20.89
C GLN A 147 1.39 6.94 -21.42
N LEU A 148 2.68 7.15 -21.20
CA LEU A 148 3.41 8.32 -21.72
C LEU A 148 3.56 8.27 -23.24
N GLU A 149 3.87 7.11 -23.81
CA GLU A 149 3.94 6.92 -25.26
C GLU A 149 2.59 7.22 -25.92
N HIS A 150 1.49 6.66 -25.43
CA HIS A 150 0.14 6.96 -25.94
C HIS A 150 -0.18 8.46 -25.88
N ARG A 151 0.21 9.15 -24.79
CA ARG A 151 0.02 10.60 -24.66
C ARG A 151 0.88 11.38 -25.66
N SER A 152 2.13 10.97 -25.88
CA SER A 152 3.02 11.58 -26.86
C SER A 152 2.49 11.46 -28.30
N PHE A 153 2.02 10.26 -28.69
CA PHE A 153 1.39 10.04 -29.99
C PHE A 153 0.12 10.89 -30.18
N SER A 154 -0.73 11.00 -29.15
CA SER A 154 -1.93 11.84 -29.22
C SER A 154 -1.60 13.33 -29.43
N LEU A 155 -0.54 13.84 -28.79
CA LEU A 155 -0.08 15.22 -28.97
C LEU A 155 0.50 15.44 -30.37
N GLN A 156 1.30 14.50 -30.90
CA GLN A 156 1.85 14.61 -32.26
C GLN A 156 0.75 14.65 -33.33
N ILE A 157 -0.33 13.87 -33.17
CA ILE A 157 -1.48 13.91 -34.09
C ILE A 157 -2.24 15.24 -34.00
N VAL A 158 -2.37 15.83 -32.81
CA VAL A 158 -2.99 17.15 -32.63
C VAL A 158 -2.12 18.24 -33.29
N PHE A 159 -0.80 18.18 -33.13
CA PHE A 159 0.13 19.14 -33.74
C PHE A 159 0.24 19.00 -35.27
N GLN A 160 0.02 17.82 -35.85
CA GLN A 160 -0.05 17.63 -37.31
C GLN A 160 -1.36 18.12 -37.93
N LYS A 161 -2.36 18.50 -37.12
CA LYS A 161 -3.67 18.98 -37.58
C LYS A 161 -3.77 20.51 -37.66
N TYR A 162 -2.69 21.22 -37.34
CA TYR A 162 -2.50 22.67 -37.46
C TYR A 162 -1.34 22.96 -38.41
#